data_AF-T2INU6-F1
#
_entry.id   AF-T2INU6-F1
#
_cell.length_a   1.000
_cell.length_b   1.000
_cell.length_c   1.000
_cell.angle_alpha   90.00
_cell.angle_beta   90.00
_cell.angle_gamma   90.00
#
_symmetry.space_group_name_H-M   'P 1'
#
loop_
_entity.id
_entity.type
_entity.pdbx_description
1 polymer ?
#
loop_
_entity_poly.entity_id
_entity_poly.type
_entity_poly.pdbx_seq_one_letter_code
_entity_poly.pdbx_strand_id
1 'polypeptide(L)'
;MNSDLLVVTLSNPAQVYPDAAYREQYFKQAEVKDTFYPEERITDLGKQQGFEVLSLAPLFQSHADKNQVFLHGFDNTIMGSGHWNKSGHKLAGEMISEKVCTKPD
;
A
#
# COMPACT_ATOMS: atom_id res chain seq x y z
N MET A 1 -24.52 -2.85 19.88
CA MET A 1 -23.35 -2.08 19.43
C MET A 1 -23.14 -2.44 17.97
N ASN A 2 -23.14 -1.45 17.08
CA ASN A 2 -22.69 -1.64 15.71
C ASN A 2 -21.21 -1.23 15.66
N SER A 3 -20.39 -2.01 14.96
CA SER A 3 -18.98 -1.69 14.70
C SER A 3 -18.81 -1.40 13.22
N ASP A 4 -18.06 -0.36 12.90
CA ASP A 4 -17.68 -0.08 11.52
C ASP A 4 -16.58 -1.05 11.04
N LEU A 5 -16.62 -1.38 9.74
CA LEU A 5 -15.57 -2.12 9.06
C LEU A 5 -14.75 -1.18 8.19
N LEU A 6 -13.42 -1.22 8.36
CA LEU A 6 -12.46 -0.64 7.43
C LEU A 6 -11.56 -1.77 6.92
N VAL A 7 -11.56 -1.98 5.60
CA VAL A 7 -10.63 -2.89 4.94
C VAL A 7 -9.40 -2.10 4.52
N VAL A 8 -8.21 -2.59 4.88
CA VAL A 8 -6.94 -1.97 4.51
C VAL A 8 -6.16 -2.95 3.62
N THR A 9 -5.81 -2.54 2.41
CA THR A 9 -4.94 -3.35 1.54
C THR A 9 -3.48 -2.95 1.75
N LEU A 10 -2.59 -3.95 1.77
CA LEU A 10 -1.16 -3.76 1.98
C LEU A 10 -0.44 -3.53 0.65
N SER A 11 0.75 -2.93 0.70
CA SER A 11 1.66 -2.87 -0.44
C SER A 11 2.53 -4.12 -0.54
N ASN A 12 2.91 -4.48 -1.77
CA ASN A 12 4.02 -5.38 -2.07
C ASN A 12 5.29 -4.59 -2.40
N PRO A 13 6.50 -5.16 -2.14
CA PRO A 13 7.75 -4.47 -2.42
C PRO A 13 7.89 -3.97 -3.86
N ALA A 14 7.49 -4.78 -4.84
CA ALA A 14 7.56 -4.40 -6.26
C ALA A 14 6.65 -3.23 -6.63
N GLN A 15 5.54 -3.01 -5.91
CA GLN A 15 4.64 -1.87 -6.16
C GLN A 15 5.26 -0.56 -5.66
N VAL A 16 6.14 -0.61 -4.66
CA VAL A 16 6.59 0.58 -3.91
C VAL A 16 8.12 0.71 -3.84
N TYR A 17 8.84 -0.06 -4.65
CA TYR A 17 10.28 0.10 -4.81
C TYR A 17 10.59 1.54 -5.30
N PRO A 18 11.52 2.27 -4.67
CA PRO A 18 11.70 3.72 -4.93
C PRO A 18 12.14 4.07 -6.35
N ASP A 19 12.82 3.14 -7.02
CA ASP A 19 13.20 3.26 -8.43
C ASP A 19 12.02 2.83 -9.33
N ALA A 20 11.43 3.80 -10.03
CA ALA A 20 10.33 3.55 -10.96
C ALA A 20 10.73 2.66 -12.16
N ALA A 21 11.98 2.76 -12.64
CA ALA A 21 12.46 1.94 -13.75
C ALA A 21 12.57 0.46 -13.34
N TYR A 22 13.00 0.21 -12.10
CA TYR A 22 12.98 -1.14 -11.51
C TYR A 22 11.55 -1.70 -11.47
N ARG A 23 10.58 -0.91 -11.01
CA ARG A 23 9.17 -1.33 -10.94
C ARG A 23 8.61 -1.64 -12.33
N GLU A 24 8.83 -0.74 -13.29
CA GLU A 24 8.37 -0.92 -14.68
C GLU A 24 8.95 -2.19 -15.29
N GLN A 25 10.26 -2.42 -15.12
CA GLN A 25 10.92 -3.64 -15.60
C GLN A 25 10.33 -4.89 -14.94
N TYR A 26 10.14 -4.88 -13.62
CA TYR A 26 9.59 -6.01 -12.88
C TYR A 26 8.20 -6.40 -13.38
N PHE A 27 7.28 -5.44 -13.48
CA PHE A 27 5.90 -5.72 -13.90
C PHE A 27 5.80 -6.08 -15.38
N LYS A 28 6.65 -5.49 -16.23
CA LYS A 28 6.77 -5.90 -17.63
C LYS A 28 7.23 -7.35 -17.76
N GLN A 29 8.23 -7.78 -17.00
CA GLN A 29 8.72 -9.16 -17.00
C GLN A 29 7.68 -10.14 -16.44
N ALA A 30 6.87 -9.70 -15.48
CA ALA A 30 5.80 -10.49 -14.88
C ALA A 30 4.49 -10.47 -15.69
N GLU A 31 4.46 -9.81 -16.86
CA GLU A 31 3.27 -9.62 -17.70
C GLU A 31 2.06 -8.99 -16.96
N VAL A 32 2.36 -8.20 -15.93
CA VAL A 32 1.34 -7.49 -15.14
C VAL A 32 0.99 -6.18 -15.85
N LYS A 33 -0.28 -6.07 -16.26
CA LYS A 33 -0.79 -4.87 -16.96
C LYS A 33 -1.20 -3.75 -16.04
N ASP A 34 -1.79 -4.12 -14.90
CA ASP A 34 -2.27 -3.20 -13.89
C ASP A 34 -1.75 -3.66 -12.54
N THR A 35 -0.88 -2.84 -11.96
CA THR A 35 -0.17 -3.14 -10.72
C THR A 35 -1.04 -2.93 -9.49
N PHE A 36 -2.21 -2.30 -9.63
CA PHE A 36 -3.14 -1.96 -8.55
C PHE A 36 -4.55 -2.54 -8.74
N TYR A 37 -4.75 -3.36 -9.76
CA TYR A 37 -6.02 -4.06 -9.99
C TYR A 37 -6.59 -4.78 -8.75
N PRO A 38 -5.79 -5.48 -7.91
CA PRO A 38 -6.31 -6.08 -6.68
C PRO A 38 -6.93 -5.06 -5.72
N GLU A 39 -6.29 -3.91 -5.53
CA GLU A 39 -6.76 -2.81 -4.70
C GLU A 39 -8.04 -2.17 -5.27
N GLU A 40 -8.09 -1.96 -6.58
CA GLU A 40 -9.27 -1.44 -7.27
C GLU A 40 -10.48 -2.38 -7.11
N ARG A 41 -10.25 -3.70 -7.30
CA ARG A 41 -11.30 -4.71 -7.14
C ARG A 41 -11.87 -4.75 -5.72
N ILE A 42 -11.02 -4.63 -4.69
CA ILE A 42 -11.47 -4.60 -3.30
C ILE A 42 -12.21 -3.28 -3.01
N THR A 43 -11.71 -2.16 -3.54
CA THR A 43 -12.35 -0.84 -3.41
C THR A 43 -13.75 -0.84 -4.00
N ASP A 44 -13.93 -1.42 -5.19
CA ASP A 44 -15.23 -1.52 -5.84
C ASP A 44 -16.19 -2.46 -5.10
N LEU A 45 -15.68 -3.57 -4.56
CA LEU A 45 -16.48 -4.43 -3.68
C LEU A 45 -16.95 -3.66 -2.43
N GLY A 46 -16.08 -2.85 -1.83
CA GLY A 46 -16.44 -2.01 -0.68
C GLY A 46 -17.55 -1.03 -0.99
N LYS A 47 -17.47 -0.34 -2.15
CA LYS A 47 -18.55 0.54 -2.63
C LYS A 47 -19.88 -0.22 -2.82
N GLN A 48 -19.84 -1.43 -3.37
CA GLN A 48 -21.03 -2.24 -3.63
C GLN A 48 -21.67 -2.78 -2.34
N GLN A 49 -20.86 -3.11 -1.33
CA GLN A 49 -21.29 -3.76 -0.09
C GLN A 49 -21.43 -2.79 1.10
N GLY A 50 -21.08 -1.52 0.93
CA GLY A 50 -21.23 -0.49 1.95
C GLY A 50 -20.16 -0.53 3.05
N PHE A 51 -18.92 -0.94 2.73
CA PHE A 51 -17.78 -0.84 3.65
C PHE A 51 -16.65 0.01 3.07
N GLU A 52 -15.88 0.66 3.94
CA GLU A 52 -14.77 1.50 3.53
C GLU A 52 -13.52 0.68 3.23
N VAL A 53 -12.75 1.16 2.25
CA VAL A 53 -11.46 0.59 1.85
C VAL A 53 -10.40 1.68 1.86
N LEU A 54 -9.26 1.39 2.50
CA LEU A 54 -8.04 2.19 2.42
C LEU A 54 -6.96 1.40 1.67
N SER A 55 -6.67 1.81 0.45
CA SER A 55 -5.66 1.17 -0.39
C SER A 55 -4.28 1.78 -0.18
N LEU A 56 -3.42 1.12 0.61
CA LEU A 56 -2.12 1.70 0.99
C LEU A 56 -1.09 1.65 -0.14
N ALA A 57 -1.13 0.66 -1.03
CA ALA A 57 -0.12 0.47 -2.06
C ALA A 57 0.13 1.71 -2.95
N PRO A 58 -0.88 2.37 -3.55
CA PRO A 58 -0.66 3.58 -4.34
C PRO A 58 -0.15 4.76 -3.49
N LEU A 59 -0.59 4.88 -2.23
CA LEU A 59 -0.12 5.92 -1.30
C LEU A 59 1.35 5.71 -0.91
N PHE A 60 1.73 4.45 -0.67
CA PHE A 60 3.10 4.05 -0.37
C PHE A 60 4.02 4.26 -1.57
N GLN A 61 3.56 3.94 -2.78
CA GLN A 61 4.31 4.19 -4.01
C GLN A 61 4.62 5.69 -4.14
N SER A 62 3.60 6.54 -4.03
CA SER A 62 3.77 8.00 -4.08
C SER A 62 4.75 8.51 -3.01
N HIS A 63 4.68 7.97 -1.80
CA HIS A 63 5.62 8.31 -0.73
C HIS A 63 7.05 7.85 -1.05
N ALA A 64 7.23 6.61 -1.50
CA ALA A 64 8.55 6.05 -1.83
C ALA A 64 9.18 6.81 -3.02
N ASP A 65 8.40 7.12 -4.05
CA ASP A 65 8.85 7.89 -5.21
C ASP A 65 9.30 9.29 -4.81
N LYS A 66 8.49 9.99 -4.00
CA LYS A 66 8.79 11.37 -3.57
C LYS A 66 10.01 11.46 -2.66
N ASN A 67 10.14 10.53 -1.72
CA ASN A 67 11.14 10.61 -0.66
C ASN A 67 12.37 9.74 -0.93
N GLN A 68 12.34 8.89 -1.97
CA GLN A 68 13.40 7.96 -2.32
C GLN A 68 13.79 7.05 -1.16
N VAL A 69 12.79 6.47 -0.48
CA VAL A 69 12.96 5.63 0.71
C VAL A 69 12.39 4.23 0.53
N PHE A 70 13.12 3.21 0.98
CA PHE A 70 12.60 1.86 1.08
C PHE A 70 11.58 1.77 2.22
N LEU A 71 10.41 1.20 1.92
CA LEU A 71 9.35 0.91 2.90
C LEU A 71 9.28 -0.57 3.29
N HIS A 72 10.08 -1.42 2.63
CA HIS A 72 10.18 -2.85 2.87
C HIS A 72 11.64 -3.25 3.10
N GLY A 73 11.85 -4.36 3.81
CA GLY A 73 13.17 -4.94 4.03
C GLY A 73 13.94 -4.33 5.20
N PHE A 74 14.86 -5.10 5.77
CA PHE A 74 15.62 -4.77 6.96
C PHE A 74 17.12 -4.95 6.69
N ASP A 75 17.98 -4.42 7.56
CA ASP A 75 19.44 -4.54 7.39
C ASP A 75 19.94 -5.99 7.42
N ASN A 76 19.19 -6.88 8.07
CA ASN A 76 19.45 -8.32 8.10
C ASN A 76 18.71 -9.10 6.99
N THR A 77 18.01 -8.42 6.09
CA THR A 77 17.33 -9.00 4.92
C THR A 77 17.66 -8.20 3.66
N ILE A 78 17.00 -8.49 2.53
CA ILE A 78 17.15 -7.69 1.32
C ILE A 78 16.32 -6.41 1.49
N MET A 79 17.01 -5.26 1.54
CA MET A 79 16.36 -3.95 1.56
C MET A 79 15.47 -3.77 0.31
N GLY A 80 14.26 -3.29 0.50
CA GLY A 80 13.25 -3.19 -0.56
C GLY A 80 12.55 -4.52 -0.90
N SER A 81 12.59 -5.52 -0.02
CA SER A 81 11.93 -6.82 -0.20
C SER A 81 11.28 -7.32 1.10
N GLY A 82 10.38 -8.30 1.00
CA GLY A 82 9.71 -8.91 2.15
C GLY A 82 8.73 -7.97 2.86
N HIS A 83 8.70 -8.02 4.19
CA HIS A 83 7.78 -7.24 5.02
C HIS A 83 8.08 -5.74 5.01
N TRP A 84 7.10 -4.94 5.46
CA TRP A 84 7.32 -3.55 5.78
C TRP A 84 8.44 -3.39 6.80
N ASN A 85 9.27 -2.38 6.60
CA ASN A 85 10.30 -1.99 7.54
C ASN A 85 9.75 -0.96 8.55
N LYS A 86 10.63 -0.40 9.39
CA LYS A 86 10.22 0.60 10.38
C LYS A 86 9.49 1.80 9.75
N SER A 87 9.97 2.29 8.60
CA SER A 87 9.36 3.40 7.87
C SER A 87 8.02 3.00 7.25
N GLY A 88 7.92 1.82 6.65
CA GLY A 88 6.67 1.28 6.12
C GLY A 88 5.60 1.10 7.21
N HIS A 89 5.95 0.50 8.33
CA HIS A 89 5.03 0.35 9.47
C HIS A 89 4.58 1.70 10.03
N LYS A 90 5.48 2.68 10.17
CA LYS A 90 5.13 4.03 10.62
C LYS A 90 4.14 4.70 9.66
N LEU A 91 4.42 4.66 8.36
CA LEU A 91 3.57 5.28 7.35
C LEU A 91 2.16 4.66 7.31
N ALA A 92 2.07 3.32 7.40
CA ALA A 92 0.80 2.62 7.50
C ALA A 92 0.02 3.05 8.75
N GLY A 93 0.70 3.07 9.91
CA GLY A 93 0.09 3.49 11.17
C GLY A 93 -0.50 4.90 11.08
N GLU A 94 0.26 5.85 10.54
CA GLU A 94 -0.18 7.24 10.37
C GLU A 94 -1.41 7.34 9.45
N MET A 95 -1.37 6.69 8.27
CA MET A 95 -2.49 6.72 7.31
C MET A 95 -3.74 6.03 7.84
N ILE A 96 -3.60 4.89 8.52
CA ILE A 96 -4.73 4.15 9.10
C ILE A 96 -5.33 4.95 10.26
N SER A 97 -4.49 5.51 11.15
CA SER A 97 -4.95 6.34 12.26
C SER A 97 -5.66 7.60 11.77
N GLU A 98 -5.13 8.29 10.76
CA GLU A 98 -5.80 9.43 10.15
C GLU A 98 -7.18 9.03 9.63
N LYS A 99 -7.27 7.94 8.83
CA LYS A 99 -8.53 7.47 8.27
C LYS A 99 -9.57 7.10 9.33
N VAL A 100 -9.15 6.46 10.43
CA VAL A 100 -10.04 6.08 11.53
C VAL A 100 -10.48 7.29 12.36
N CYS A 101 -9.58 8.24 12.62
CA CYS A 101 -9.85 9.40 13.46
C CYS A 101 -10.58 10.55 12.75
N THR A 102 -10.59 10.58 11.41
CA THR A 102 -11.29 11.62 10.62
C THR A 102 -12.75 11.30 10.29
N LYS A 103 -13.32 10.20 10.79
CA LYS A 103 -14.74 9.91 10.58
C LYS A 103 -15.60 10.98 11.29
N PRO A 104 -16.45 11.74 10.58
CA PRO A 104 -17.42 12.61 11.22
C PRO A 104 -18.47 11.77 11.97
N ASP A 105 -18.93 12.28 13.11
CA ASP A 105 -20.05 11.72 13.89
C ASP A 105 -21.35 11.61 13.09
#